data_AF-A0A8H7NWY9-F1
#
_entry.id   AF-A0A8H7NWY9-F1
#
_cell.length_a   1.000
_cell.length_b   1.000
_cell.length_c   1.000
_cell.angle_alpha   90.00
_cell.angle_beta   90.00
_cell.angle_gamma   90.00
#
_symmetry.space_group_name_H-M   'P 1'
#
loop_
_entity.id
_entity.type
_entity.pdbx_description
1 polymer ?
#
loop_
_entity_poly.entity_id
_entity_poly.type
_entity_poly.pdbx_seq_one_letter_code
_entity_poly.pdbx_strand_id
1 'polypeptide(L)'
;MAALFKDSPEYEARKKVPFSPPAITIKDVHAAVPKHLFKRSTEKCLYYVGRHVAVSFAFYLCATRIDSTVLRIASQHDLGSRAVSALRYVFWALYWFWQSVAFTGLWTLGTQCGHDALAPSALLNAVLGLGLHTFVLTPYYAWRATHRSHHKGTNNLDRDETYHPQTREELNLPPEHVATPMDYKELIEETPLYTLWKMVIRQFLGFQLYLIHNRKGNPKYPPWTSHYKPSSLLFKPEDRPYIILSDAAMAVMICLLSFWIHSTSWNNVWRLYVVPWLVCWSDDRLRVMLMLLVVLCSGPIIGGSNIAGIEALADYAPGLS
;
A
#
# COMPACT_ATOMS: atom_id res chain seq x y z
N MET A 1 19.27 29.13 -11.43
CA MET A 1 18.21 28.47 -10.64
C MET A 1 16.81 28.53 -11.29
N ALA A 2 16.44 29.54 -12.07
CA ALA A 2 15.08 29.65 -12.65
C ALA A 2 14.71 28.63 -13.76
N ALA A 3 15.67 27.91 -14.35
CA ALA A 3 15.40 26.95 -15.43
C ALA A 3 14.94 25.56 -14.94
N LEU A 4 15.12 25.24 -13.65
CA LEU A 4 14.75 23.94 -13.06
C LEU A 4 13.27 23.83 -12.70
N PHE A 5 12.54 24.94 -12.68
CA PHE A 5 11.13 25.03 -12.28
C PHE A 5 10.24 25.59 -13.40
N LYS A 6 10.60 25.32 -14.66
CA LYS A 6 9.72 25.65 -15.77
C LYS A 6 8.73 24.52 -15.96
N ASP A 7 7.47 24.89 -16.00
CA ASP A 7 6.38 24.04 -16.44
C ASP A 7 6.72 23.40 -17.80
N SER A 8 6.33 22.13 -17.97
CA SER A 8 6.65 21.42 -19.20
C SER A 8 5.95 22.09 -20.39
N PRO A 9 6.54 22.08 -21.59
CA PRO A 9 5.91 22.63 -22.78
C PRO A 9 4.50 22.07 -23.03
N GLU A 10 4.27 20.80 -22.68
CA GLU A 10 2.98 20.12 -22.78
C GLU A 10 1.96 20.68 -21.78
N TYR A 11 2.37 20.98 -20.55
CA TYR A 11 1.50 21.57 -19.54
C TYR A 11 1.11 23.01 -19.90
N GLU A 12 2.08 23.81 -20.35
CA GLU A 12 1.84 25.18 -20.84
C GLU A 12 0.94 25.20 -22.10
N ALA A 13 1.07 24.20 -22.97
CA ALA A 13 0.17 24.03 -24.10
C ALA A 13 -1.26 23.67 -23.65
N ARG A 14 -1.42 22.79 -22.65
CA ARG A 14 -2.72 22.40 -22.09
C ARG A 14 -3.45 23.57 -21.43
N LYS A 15 -2.74 24.41 -20.66
CA LYS A 15 -3.33 25.62 -20.04
C LYS A 15 -3.98 26.56 -21.07
N LYS A 16 -3.44 26.60 -22.30
CA LYS A 16 -3.90 27.47 -23.38
C LYS A 16 -5.10 26.93 -24.14
N VAL A 17 -5.45 25.66 -23.95
CA VAL A 17 -6.57 25.01 -24.63
C VAL A 17 -7.69 24.78 -23.61
N PRO A 18 -8.92 25.29 -23.83
CA PRO A 18 -10.04 24.98 -22.95
C PRO A 18 -10.26 23.47 -22.93
N PHE A 19 -10.29 22.88 -21.74
CA PHE A 19 -10.53 21.45 -21.59
C PHE A 19 -11.89 21.08 -22.17
N SER A 20 -11.90 20.15 -23.13
CA SER A 20 -13.10 19.53 -23.66
C SER A 20 -13.05 18.04 -23.33
N PRO A 21 -14.06 17.48 -22.65
CA PRO A 21 -14.10 16.05 -22.37
C PRO A 21 -14.04 15.27 -23.69
N PRO A 22 -13.21 14.22 -23.80
CA PRO A 22 -13.20 13.40 -25.00
C PRO A 22 -14.58 12.80 -25.21
N ALA A 23 -15.05 12.77 -26.46
CA ALA A 23 -16.30 12.11 -26.85
C ALA A 23 -16.23 10.58 -26.79
N ILE A 24 -15.06 10.03 -26.44
CA ILE A 24 -14.80 8.60 -26.30
C ILE A 24 -15.54 8.09 -25.07
N THR A 25 -16.38 7.08 -25.26
CA THR A 25 -17.08 6.43 -24.16
C THR A 25 -16.22 5.32 -23.54
N ILE A 26 -16.51 4.92 -22.30
CA ILE A 26 -15.88 3.74 -21.67
C ILE A 26 -16.11 2.47 -22.50
N LYS A 27 -17.22 2.40 -23.24
CA LYS A 27 -17.52 1.30 -24.15
C LYS A 27 -16.54 1.25 -25.32
N ASP A 28 -16.15 2.39 -25.86
CA ASP A 28 -15.18 2.48 -26.96
C ASP A 28 -13.79 2.05 -26.48
N VAL A 29 -13.39 2.48 -25.28
CA VAL A 29 -12.14 2.03 -24.64
C VAL A 29 -12.16 0.52 -24.44
N HIS A 30 -13.24 -0.02 -23.86
CA HIS A 30 -13.38 -1.45 -23.64
C HIS A 30 -13.41 -2.26 -24.94
N ALA A 31 -13.99 -1.71 -26.02
CA ALA A 31 -14.03 -2.35 -27.34
C ALA A 31 -12.66 -2.41 -28.02
N ALA A 32 -11.76 -1.45 -27.73
CA ALA A 32 -10.41 -1.42 -28.25
C ALA A 32 -9.49 -2.48 -27.62
N VAL A 33 -9.82 -2.97 -26.41
CA VAL A 33 -9.00 -3.98 -25.71
C VAL A 33 -9.20 -5.37 -26.34
N PRO A 34 -8.11 -6.09 -26.71
CA PRO A 34 -8.21 -7.43 -27.28
C PRO A 34 -9.01 -8.41 -26.42
N LYS A 35 -9.98 -9.11 -27.02
CA LYS A 35 -10.92 -10.02 -26.33
C LYS A 35 -10.26 -11.11 -25.48
N HIS A 36 -9.06 -11.56 -25.87
CA HIS A 36 -8.34 -12.60 -25.14
C HIS A 36 -7.79 -12.11 -23.79
N LEU A 37 -7.61 -10.79 -23.61
CA LEU A 37 -7.16 -10.21 -22.34
C LEU A 37 -8.24 -10.25 -21.25
N PHE A 38 -9.51 -10.35 -21.64
CA PHE A 38 -10.62 -10.52 -20.68
C PHE A 38 -10.81 -11.97 -20.22
N LYS A 39 -10.08 -12.93 -20.78
CA LYS A 39 -10.19 -14.35 -20.42
C LYS A 39 -9.40 -14.63 -19.13
N ARG A 40 -10.13 -14.63 -18.02
CA ARG A 40 -9.63 -15.04 -16.69
C ARG A 40 -9.44 -16.56 -16.62
N SER A 41 -8.38 -17.03 -15.96
CA SER A 41 -8.09 -18.46 -15.78
C SER A 41 -7.94 -18.79 -14.31
N THR A 42 -8.80 -19.69 -13.83
CA THR A 42 -8.75 -20.20 -12.45
C THR A 42 -7.41 -20.86 -12.13
N GLU A 43 -6.86 -21.64 -13.06
CA GLU A 43 -5.57 -22.31 -12.90
C GLU A 43 -4.44 -21.30 -12.71
N LYS A 44 -4.37 -20.28 -13.57
CA LYS A 44 -3.35 -19.22 -13.45
C LYS A 44 -3.52 -18.45 -12.14
N CYS A 45 -4.75 -18.12 -11.75
CA CYS A 45 -5.05 -17.49 -10.47
C CYS A 45 -4.48 -18.31 -9.30
N LEU A 46 -4.85 -19.60 -9.21
CA LEU A 46 -4.40 -20.47 -8.13
C LEU A 46 -2.88 -20.68 -8.14
N TYR A 47 -2.26 -20.79 -9.32
CA TYR A 47 -0.81 -20.87 -9.45
C TYR A 47 -0.12 -19.63 -8.89
N TYR A 48 -0.54 -18.43 -9.29
CA TYR A 48 0.08 -17.19 -8.83
C TYR A 48 -0.15 -16.96 -7.33
N VAL A 49 -1.37 -17.17 -6.83
CA VAL A 49 -1.67 -17.06 -5.40
C VAL A 49 -0.84 -18.08 -4.60
N GLY A 50 -0.84 -19.35 -5.02
CA GLY A 50 -0.07 -20.40 -4.37
C GLY A 50 1.44 -20.12 -4.38
N ARG A 51 1.98 -19.62 -5.49
CA ARG A 51 3.38 -19.19 -5.61
C ARG A 51 3.72 -18.09 -4.60
N HIS A 52 2.88 -17.06 -4.48
CA HIS A 52 3.11 -15.95 -3.53
C HIS A 52 3.03 -16.40 -2.07
N VAL A 53 2.10 -17.29 -1.74
CA VAL A 53 2.01 -17.91 -0.41
C VAL A 53 3.25 -18.77 -0.13
N ALA A 54 3.68 -19.59 -1.10
CA ALA A 54 4.86 -20.44 -0.96
C ALA A 54 6.15 -19.63 -0.77
N VAL A 55 6.34 -18.53 -1.50
CA VAL A 55 7.48 -17.63 -1.33
C VAL A 55 7.46 -16.96 0.06
N SER A 56 6.30 -16.43 0.48
CA SER A 56 6.13 -15.85 1.82
C SER A 56 6.45 -16.85 2.92
N PHE A 57 6.05 -18.11 2.74
CA PHE A 57 6.34 -19.18 3.68
C PHE A 57 7.82 -19.61 3.66
N ALA A 58 8.45 -19.66 2.48
CA ALA A 58 9.87 -19.99 2.35
C ALA A 58 10.75 -18.95 3.06
N PHE A 59 10.45 -17.66 2.92
CA PHE A 59 11.12 -16.60 3.66
C PHE A 59 10.94 -16.75 5.17
N TYR A 60 9.72 -17.04 5.65
CA TYR A 60 9.47 -17.35 7.05
C TYR A 60 10.35 -18.53 7.54
N LEU A 61 10.41 -19.64 6.79
CA LEU A 61 11.26 -20.78 7.13
C LEU A 61 12.76 -20.43 7.16
N CYS A 62 13.22 -19.55 6.26
CA CYS A 62 14.59 -19.04 6.30
C CYS A 62 14.83 -18.18 7.55
N ALA A 63 13.85 -17.35 7.92
CA ALA A 63 13.94 -16.48 9.09
C ALA A 63 14.10 -17.25 10.41
N THR A 64 13.40 -18.38 10.56
CA THR A 64 13.55 -19.24 11.74
C THR A 64 14.96 -19.82 11.92
N ARG A 65 15.79 -19.79 10.86
CA ARG A 65 17.18 -20.28 10.88
C ARG A 65 18.22 -19.17 10.87
N ILE A 66 17.83 -17.89 10.92
CA ILE A 66 18.79 -16.76 10.89
C ILE A 66 19.75 -16.84 12.06
N ASP A 67 19.23 -16.90 13.29
CA ASP A 67 20.07 -16.82 14.49
C ASP A 67 21.05 -18.01 14.59
N SER A 68 20.60 -19.23 14.25
CA SER A 68 21.47 -20.41 14.22
C SER A 68 22.51 -20.35 13.09
N THR A 69 22.15 -19.79 11.94
CA THR A 69 23.09 -19.61 10.82
C THR A 69 24.15 -18.57 11.15
N VAL A 70 23.77 -17.45 11.75
CA VAL A 70 24.71 -16.40 12.19
C VAL A 70 25.69 -16.95 13.22
N LEU A 71 25.21 -17.73 14.20
CA LEU A 71 26.08 -18.35 15.21
C LEU A 71 27.05 -19.37 14.61
N ARG A 72 26.60 -20.17 13.62
CA ARG A 72 27.48 -21.11 12.89
C ARG A 72 28.55 -20.39 12.08
N ILE A 73 28.21 -19.31 11.39
CA ILE A 73 29.19 -18.50 10.65
C ILE A 73 30.18 -17.86 11.64
N ALA A 74 29.68 -17.37 12.76
CA ALA A 74 30.52 -16.77 13.81
C ALA A 74 31.54 -17.76 14.38
N SER A 75 31.14 -19.00 14.63
CA SER A 75 32.06 -20.03 15.16
C SER A 75 33.05 -20.53 14.10
N GLN A 76 32.67 -20.59 12.84
CA GLN A 76 33.56 -21.03 11.75
C GLN A 76 34.65 -20.02 11.41
N HIS A 77 34.38 -18.73 11.58
CA HIS A 77 35.28 -17.63 11.19
C HIS A 77 35.84 -16.84 12.38
N ASP A 78 35.65 -17.32 13.60
CA ASP A 78 36.08 -16.68 14.86
C ASP A 78 35.71 -15.19 14.93
N LEU A 79 34.43 -14.89 14.63
CA LEU A 79 33.96 -13.51 14.55
C LEU A 79 33.81 -12.88 15.93
N GLY A 80 34.37 -11.67 16.10
CA GLY A 80 34.13 -10.85 17.29
C GLY A 80 32.67 -10.43 17.46
N SER A 81 32.27 -10.12 18.71
CA SER A 81 30.88 -9.83 19.10
C SER A 81 30.18 -8.73 18.29
N ARG A 82 30.94 -7.70 17.87
CA ARG A 82 30.44 -6.60 17.02
C ARG A 82 30.09 -7.10 15.62
N ALA A 83 30.91 -7.97 15.04
CA ALA A 83 30.69 -8.54 13.72
C ALA A 83 29.48 -9.50 13.73
N VAL A 84 29.33 -10.31 14.78
CA VAL A 84 28.14 -11.18 14.96
C VAL A 84 26.86 -10.36 15.03
N SER A 85 26.86 -9.28 15.82
CA SER A 85 25.71 -8.38 15.93
C SER A 85 25.38 -7.73 14.59
N ALA A 86 26.38 -7.20 13.89
CA ALA A 86 26.20 -6.61 12.57
C ALA A 86 25.61 -7.61 11.56
N LEU A 87 26.16 -8.83 11.51
CA LEU A 87 25.66 -9.89 10.62
C LEU A 87 24.21 -10.28 10.94
N ARG A 88 23.86 -10.39 12.22
CA ARG A 88 22.49 -10.64 12.66
C ARG A 88 21.55 -9.55 12.15
N TYR A 89 21.89 -8.28 12.35
CA TYR A 89 21.05 -7.17 11.89
C TYR A 89 20.88 -7.15 10.37
N VAL A 90 21.93 -7.45 9.61
CA VAL A 90 21.86 -7.54 8.14
C VAL A 90 20.88 -8.64 7.70
N PHE A 91 20.98 -9.85 8.27
CA PHE A 91 20.09 -10.95 7.90
C PHE A 91 18.63 -10.66 8.27
N TRP A 92 18.39 -10.09 9.46
CA TRP A 92 17.04 -9.69 9.87
C TRP A 92 16.48 -8.55 9.01
N ALA A 93 17.29 -7.55 8.64
CA ALA A 93 16.89 -6.47 7.75
C ALA A 93 16.52 -6.99 6.35
N LEU A 94 17.32 -7.91 5.80
CA LEU A 94 17.01 -8.57 4.52
C LEU A 94 15.69 -9.34 4.59
N TYR A 95 15.47 -10.11 5.67
CA TYR A 95 14.20 -10.79 5.87
C TYR A 95 13.03 -9.81 5.95
N TRP A 96 13.12 -8.79 6.81
CA TRP A 96 12.04 -7.81 6.95
C TRP A 96 11.72 -7.13 5.63
N PHE A 97 12.73 -6.74 4.86
CA PHE A 97 12.53 -6.15 3.54
C PHE A 97 11.78 -7.10 2.60
N TRP A 98 12.32 -8.29 2.33
CA TRP A 98 11.75 -9.22 1.35
C TRP A 98 10.40 -9.79 1.79
N GLN A 99 10.21 -10.04 3.09
CA GLN A 99 8.93 -10.49 3.63
C GLN A 99 7.86 -9.40 3.49
N SER A 100 8.22 -8.14 3.70
CA SER A 100 7.28 -7.02 3.51
C SER A 100 6.83 -6.91 2.06
N VAL A 101 7.76 -7.05 1.10
CA VAL A 101 7.42 -7.09 -0.34
C VAL A 101 6.48 -8.26 -0.64
N ALA A 102 6.74 -9.43 -0.06
CA ALA A 102 5.87 -10.59 -0.22
C ALA A 102 4.46 -10.34 0.34
N PHE A 103 4.34 -9.71 1.52
CA PHE A 103 3.07 -9.33 2.14
C PHE A 103 2.31 -8.28 1.33
N THR A 104 2.99 -7.29 0.75
CA THR A 104 2.36 -6.38 -0.20
C THR A 104 1.82 -7.15 -1.41
N GLY A 105 2.55 -8.14 -1.92
CA GLY A 105 2.06 -9.02 -2.98
C GLY A 105 0.78 -9.78 -2.61
N LEU A 106 0.65 -10.23 -1.36
CA LEU A 106 -0.59 -10.83 -0.86
C LEU A 106 -1.73 -9.80 -0.80
N TRP A 107 -1.44 -8.58 -0.35
CA TRP A 107 -2.39 -7.49 -0.32
C TRP A 107 -2.89 -7.10 -1.71
N THR A 108 -1.99 -6.97 -2.70
CA THR A 108 -2.37 -6.65 -4.08
C THR A 108 -3.21 -7.76 -4.70
N LEU A 109 -2.84 -9.04 -4.51
CA LEU A 109 -3.67 -10.17 -4.96
C LEU A 109 -5.07 -10.18 -4.33
N GLY A 110 -5.17 -9.87 -3.03
CA GLY A 110 -6.48 -9.72 -2.38
C GLY A 110 -7.28 -8.54 -2.93
N THR A 111 -6.63 -7.42 -3.29
CA THR A 111 -7.30 -6.27 -3.92
C THR A 111 -7.84 -6.64 -5.30
N GLN A 112 -7.07 -7.39 -6.09
CA GLN A 112 -7.50 -7.90 -7.40
C GLN A 112 -8.66 -8.92 -7.27
N CYS A 113 -8.72 -9.68 -6.18
CA CYS A 113 -9.91 -10.47 -5.85
C CYS A 113 -11.14 -9.58 -5.62
N GLY A 114 -10.96 -8.42 -4.96
CA GLY A 114 -12.02 -7.44 -4.75
C GLY A 114 -12.60 -6.85 -6.04
N HIS A 115 -11.80 -6.81 -7.11
CA HIS A 115 -12.20 -6.42 -8.47
C HIS A 115 -12.83 -7.57 -9.27
N ASP A 116 -12.91 -8.78 -8.69
CA ASP A 116 -13.28 -10.01 -9.40
C ASP A 116 -12.37 -10.31 -10.62
N ALA A 117 -11.11 -9.85 -10.59
CA ALA A 117 -10.22 -9.85 -11.74
C ALA A 117 -9.46 -11.18 -11.92
N LEU A 118 -9.19 -11.93 -10.85
CA LEU A 118 -8.29 -13.09 -10.93
C LEU A 118 -8.96 -14.35 -11.51
N ALA A 119 -10.13 -14.73 -11.00
CA ALA A 119 -10.85 -15.92 -11.44
C ALA A 119 -12.23 -15.58 -12.04
N PRO A 120 -12.78 -16.41 -12.95
CA PRO A 120 -14.16 -16.26 -13.42
C PRO A 120 -15.23 -16.41 -12.32
N SER A 121 -14.93 -17.14 -11.25
CA SER A 121 -15.84 -17.37 -10.12
C SER A 121 -15.71 -16.27 -9.07
N ALA A 122 -16.78 -15.51 -8.86
CA ALA A 122 -16.86 -14.49 -7.81
C ALA A 122 -16.70 -15.09 -6.40
N LEU A 123 -17.22 -16.30 -6.16
CA LEU A 123 -17.04 -16.98 -4.88
C LEU A 123 -15.56 -17.31 -4.62
N LEU A 124 -14.84 -17.77 -5.64
CA LEU A 124 -13.42 -18.07 -5.49
C LEU A 124 -12.62 -16.80 -5.18
N ASN A 125 -12.88 -15.70 -5.90
CA ASN A 125 -12.26 -14.41 -5.59
C ASN A 125 -12.60 -13.97 -4.16
N ALA A 126 -13.85 -14.10 -3.72
CA ALA A 126 -14.25 -13.74 -2.36
C ALA A 126 -13.52 -14.55 -1.28
N VAL A 127 -13.38 -15.86 -1.45
CA VAL A 127 -12.67 -16.73 -0.50
C VAL A 127 -11.16 -16.41 -0.46
N LEU A 128 -10.52 -16.29 -1.63
CA LEU A 128 -9.10 -15.96 -1.72
C LEU A 128 -8.82 -14.55 -1.18
N GLY A 129 -9.64 -13.57 -1.58
CA GLY A 129 -9.53 -12.20 -1.13
C GLY A 129 -9.70 -12.06 0.38
N LEU A 130 -10.72 -12.70 0.96
CA LEU A 130 -10.91 -12.72 2.40
C LEU A 130 -9.71 -13.33 3.12
N GLY A 131 -9.22 -14.49 2.69
CA GLY A 131 -8.06 -15.14 3.31
C GLY A 131 -6.77 -14.31 3.21
N LEU A 132 -6.46 -13.78 2.02
CA LEU A 132 -5.25 -13.00 1.76
C LEU A 132 -5.26 -11.67 2.54
N HIS A 133 -6.36 -10.92 2.48
CA HIS A 133 -6.48 -9.65 3.19
C HIS A 133 -6.53 -9.84 4.70
N THR A 134 -7.26 -10.84 5.21
CA THR A 134 -7.26 -11.16 6.64
C THR A 134 -5.86 -11.51 7.13
N PHE A 135 -5.08 -12.29 6.37
CA PHE A 135 -3.69 -12.61 6.73
C PHE A 135 -2.78 -11.37 6.82
N VAL A 136 -3.05 -10.30 6.07
CA VAL A 136 -2.33 -9.02 6.20
C VAL A 136 -3.11 -7.98 6.99
N LEU A 137 -4.08 -8.40 7.83
CA LEU A 137 -4.88 -7.51 8.69
C LEU A 137 -5.60 -6.37 7.94
N THR A 138 -6.13 -6.67 6.76
CA THR A 138 -7.02 -5.78 5.99
C THR A 138 -8.45 -6.36 6.01
N PRO A 139 -9.47 -5.57 6.37
CA PRO A 139 -10.86 -6.04 6.34
C PRO A 139 -11.36 -6.10 4.88
N TYR A 140 -11.39 -7.30 4.29
CA TYR A 140 -11.60 -7.52 2.85
C TYR A 140 -12.83 -6.81 2.27
N TYR A 141 -14.03 -7.05 2.80
CA TYR A 141 -15.25 -6.47 2.22
C TYR A 141 -15.39 -4.97 2.50
N ALA A 142 -14.87 -4.50 3.64
CA ALA A 142 -14.79 -3.07 3.92
C ALA A 142 -13.89 -2.35 2.93
N TRP A 143 -12.69 -2.89 2.72
CA TRP A 143 -11.75 -2.39 1.72
C TRP A 143 -12.33 -2.49 0.31
N ARG A 144 -12.92 -3.62 -0.08
CA ARG A 144 -13.57 -3.79 -1.39
C ARG A 144 -14.65 -2.74 -1.64
N ALA A 145 -15.46 -2.42 -0.63
CA ALA A 145 -16.53 -1.44 -0.76
C ALA A 145 -15.99 -0.01 -0.97
N THR A 146 -15.05 0.44 -0.13
CA THR A 146 -14.48 1.80 -0.23
C THR A 146 -13.53 1.94 -1.42
N HIS A 147 -12.76 0.91 -1.74
CA HIS A 147 -11.91 0.88 -2.92
C HIS A 147 -12.72 0.94 -4.22
N ARG A 148 -13.88 0.29 -4.28
CA ARG A 148 -14.83 0.44 -5.41
C ARG A 148 -15.36 1.87 -5.53
N SER A 149 -15.57 2.58 -4.42
CA SER A 149 -15.96 3.99 -4.43
C SER A 149 -14.80 4.89 -4.88
N HIS A 150 -13.58 4.61 -4.41
CA HIS A 150 -12.35 5.25 -4.89
C HIS A 150 -12.24 5.12 -6.41
N HIS A 151 -12.30 3.92 -6.99
CA HIS A 151 -12.23 3.72 -8.45
C HIS A 151 -13.30 4.47 -9.26
N LYS A 152 -14.44 4.80 -8.67
CA LYS A 152 -15.49 5.61 -9.32
C LYS A 152 -15.21 7.11 -9.26
N GLY A 153 -14.39 7.53 -8.30
CA GLY A 153 -14.08 8.93 -7.99
C GLY A 153 -12.59 9.26 -8.02
N THR A 154 -11.73 8.39 -8.56
CA THR A 154 -10.29 8.58 -8.57
C THR A 154 -9.94 9.92 -9.19
N ASN A 155 -9.07 10.69 -8.53
CA ASN A 155 -8.67 12.04 -8.94
C ASN A 155 -9.82 13.06 -9.02
N ASN A 156 -10.94 12.80 -8.34
CA ASN A 156 -12.01 13.77 -8.16
C ASN A 156 -12.06 14.22 -6.70
N LEU A 157 -11.74 15.49 -6.45
CA LEU A 157 -11.64 16.06 -5.10
C LEU A 157 -12.92 15.92 -4.25
N ASP A 158 -14.09 15.76 -4.87
CA ASP A 158 -15.35 15.60 -4.12
C ASP A 158 -15.69 14.13 -3.85
N ARG A 159 -15.26 13.23 -4.73
CA ARG A 159 -15.75 11.84 -4.80
C ARG A 159 -14.72 10.78 -4.45
N ASP A 160 -13.43 11.09 -4.49
CA ASP A 160 -12.39 10.15 -4.08
C ASP A 160 -12.61 9.72 -2.61
N GLU A 161 -12.11 8.56 -2.20
CA GLU A 161 -12.25 8.06 -0.83
C GLU A 161 -10.95 8.03 -0.05
N THR A 162 -9.79 8.01 -0.72
CA THR A 162 -8.51 7.63 -0.09
C THR A 162 -7.67 8.82 0.33
N TYR A 163 -7.61 9.88 -0.48
CA TYR A 163 -6.77 11.03 -0.21
C TYR A 163 -7.39 12.35 -0.66
N HIS A 164 -7.44 13.32 0.26
CA HIS A 164 -7.82 14.70 -0.03
C HIS A 164 -6.67 15.64 0.38
N PRO A 165 -6.17 16.48 -0.54
CA PRO A 165 -5.23 17.52 -0.19
C PRO A 165 -5.92 18.54 0.73
N GLN A 166 -5.15 19.12 1.65
CA GLN A 166 -5.69 20.15 2.52
C GLN A 166 -5.97 21.42 1.72
N THR A 167 -7.11 22.04 1.97
CA THR A 167 -7.45 23.32 1.35
C THR A 167 -6.69 24.46 2.04
N ARG A 168 -6.62 25.63 1.37
CA ARG A 168 -6.03 26.85 1.94
C ARG A 168 -6.73 27.26 3.24
N GLU A 169 -8.04 27.09 3.27
CA GLU A 169 -8.90 27.38 4.43
C GLU A 169 -8.56 26.46 5.62
N GLU A 170 -8.40 25.15 5.39
CA GLU A 170 -8.00 24.19 6.44
C GLU A 170 -6.62 24.49 7.02
N LEU A 171 -5.73 25.08 6.23
CA LEU A 171 -4.40 25.48 6.65
C LEU A 171 -4.37 26.87 7.32
N ASN A 172 -5.52 27.56 7.38
CA ASN A 172 -5.64 28.95 7.83
C ASN A 172 -4.70 29.90 7.05
N LEU A 173 -4.52 29.66 5.75
CA LEU A 173 -3.69 30.51 4.90
C LEU A 173 -4.48 31.76 4.48
N PRO A 174 -3.80 32.92 4.30
CA PRO A 174 -4.45 34.11 3.76
C PRO A 174 -5.02 33.86 2.35
N PRO A 175 -6.00 34.67 1.90
CA PRO A 175 -6.54 34.59 0.55
C PRO A 175 -5.43 34.66 -0.51
N GLU A 176 -5.62 33.98 -1.65
CA GLU A 176 -4.57 33.81 -2.68
C GLU A 176 -3.95 35.14 -3.15
N HIS A 177 -4.77 36.17 -3.30
CA HIS A 177 -4.34 37.50 -3.77
C HIS A 177 -3.49 38.30 -2.76
N VAL A 178 -3.44 37.87 -1.50
CA VAL A 178 -2.64 38.51 -0.42
C VAL A 178 -1.53 37.59 0.10
N ALA A 179 -1.55 36.31 -0.27
CA ALA A 179 -0.60 35.34 0.24
C ALA A 179 0.80 35.57 -0.34
N THR A 180 1.76 35.77 0.54
CA THR A 180 3.19 35.77 0.20
C THR A 180 3.76 34.36 0.33
N PRO A 181 4.89 34.02 -0.33
CA PRO A 181 5.58 32.76 -0.12
C PRO A 181 5.86 32.47 1.37
N MET A 182 6.17 33.50 2.17
CA MET A 182 6.41 33.35 3.60
C MET A 182 5.18 33.00 4.46
N ASP A 183 3.95 33.18 3.94
CA ASP A 183 2.69 32.92 4.69
C ASP A 183 2.28 31.44 4.63
N TYR A 184 2.78 30.70 3.65
CA TYR A 184 2.79 29.25 3.75
C TYR A 184 3.61 28.92 5.00
N LYS A 185 3.26 27.89 5.78
CA LYS A 185 4.02 27.45 6.97
C LYS A 185 5.42 26.90 6.60
N GLU A 186 6.18 27.62 5.79
CA GLU A 186 7.46 27.25 5.20
C GLU A 186 8.51 26.95 6.27
N LEU A 187 8.45 27.59 7.45
CA LEU A 187 9.54 27.42 8.41
C LEU A 187 9.55 26.09 9.17
N ILE A 188 8.42 25.38 9.27
CA ILE A 188 8.35 24.08 9.99
C ILE A 188 7.93 22.96 9.05
N GLU A 189 7.00 23.22 8.12
CA GLU A 189 6.43 22.17 7.28
C GLU A 189 7.35 21.69 6.16
N GLU A 190 8.31 22.52 5.75
CA GLU A 190 9.40 22.24 4.80
C GLU A 190 10.71 21.85 5.50
N THR A 191 10.75 21.78 6.85
CA THR A 191 11.96 21.32 7.52
C THR A 191 12.18 19.85 7.16
N PRO A 192 13.39 19.46 6.70
CA PRO A 192 13.66 18.08 6.30
C PRO A 192 13.26 17.06 7.37
N LEU A 193 13.42 17.43 8.65
CA LEU A 193 13.07 16.57 9.78
C LEU A 193 11.55 16.41 9.98
N TYR A 194 10.76 17.48 9.87
CA TYR A 194 9.30 17.38 10.00
C TYR A 194 8.67 16.67 8.80
N THR A 195 9.17 16.92 7.59
CA THR A 195 8.75 16.20 6.38
C THR A 195 9.10 14.71 6.50
N LEU A 196 10.32 14.38 6.93
CA LEU A 196 10.71 12.99 7.19
C LEU A 196 9.81 12.34 8.25
N TRP A 197 9.51 13.04 9.34
CA TRP A 197 8.61 12.55 10.38
C TRP A 197 7.19 12.28 9.86
N LYS A 198 6.61 13.22 9.11
CA LYS A 198 5.30 13.04 8.44
C LYS A 198 5.33 11.83 7.52
N MET A 199 6.39 11.67 6.73
CA MET A 199 6.57 10.53 5.83
C MET A 199 6.62 9.22 6.61
N VAL A 200 7.42 9.13 7.67
CA VAL A 200 7.51 7.94 8.54
C VAL A 200 6.14 7.56 9.10
N ILE A 201 5.38 8.51 9.66
CA ILE A 201 4.03 8.21 10.18
C ILE A 201 3.12 7.71 9.08
N ARG A 202 3.06 8.39 7.92
CA ARG A 202 2.21 7.96 6.81
C ARG A 202 2.61 6.58 6.31
N GLN A 203 3.90 6.29 6.28
CA GLN A 203 4.46 5.03 5.79
C GLN A 203 4.05 3.83 6.64
N PHE A 204 4.14 3.95 7.97
CA PHE A 204 3.89 2.81 8.85
C PHE A 204 2.46 2.75 9.36
N LEU A 205 1.80 3.91 9.52
CA LEU A 205 0.51 4.02 10.19
C LEU A 205 -0.59 4.64 9.31
N GLY A 206 -0.27 5.22 8.16
CA GLY A 206 -1.25 5.91 7.31
C GLY A 206 -2.43 5.03 6.93
N PHE A 207 -2.16 3.85 6.38
CA PHE A 207 -3.19 2.88 6.01
C PHE A 207 -4.01 2.41 7.22
N GLN A 208 -3.37 2.14 8.36
CA GLN A 208 -4.07 1.71 9.57
C GLN A 208 -4.99 2.81 10.12
N LEU A 209 -4.52 4.06 10.14
CA LEU A 209 -5.29 5.22 10.57
C LEU A 209 -6.46 5.53 9.60
N TYR A 210 -6.29 5.23 8.31
CA TYR A 210 -7.37 5.28 7.32
C TYR A 210 -8.45 4.24 7.62
N LEU A 211 -8.06 2.99 7.91
CA LEU A 211 -9.02 1.94 8.25
C LEU A 211 -9.75 2.22 9.58
N ILE A 212 -9.03 2.65 10.61
CA ILE A 212 -9.58 2.83 11.96
C ILE A 212 -10.53 4.03 12.03
N HIS A 213 -10.15 5.19 11.47
CA HIS A 213 -10.93 6.42 11.63
C HIS A 213 -10.90 7.35 10.40
N ASN A 214 -10.79 6.78 9.18
CA ASN A 214 -10.87 7.48 7.89
C ASN A 214 -9.95 8.71 7.79
N ARG A 215 -8.75 8.64 8.40
CA ARG A 215 -7.85 9.80 8.44
C ARG A 215 -7.39 10.14 7.03
N LYS A 216 -7.57 11.41 6.64
CA LYS A 216 -7.28 11.93 5.28
C LYS A 216 -8.13 11.31 4.16
N GLY A 217 -9.14 10.51 4.50
CA GLY A 217 -10.17 10.07 3.56
C GLY A 217 -11.18 11.18 3.26
N ASN A 218 -12.28 10.83 2.58
CA ASN A 218 -13.25 11.82 2.12
C ASN A 218 -13.86 12.65 3.28
N PRO A 219 -13.78 14.01 3.23
CA PRO A 219 -14.27 14.90 4.28
C PRO A 219 -15.80 14.93 4.39
N LYS A 220 -16.55 14.38 3.43
CA LYS A 220 -18.01 14.24 3.51
C LYS A 220 -18.46 13.39 4.69
N TYR A 221 -17.56 12.58 5.25
CA TYR A 221 -17.85 11.73 6.40
C TYR A 221 -17.47 12.40 7.70
N PRO A 222 -18.27 12.23 8.77
CA PRO A 222 -17.93 12.77 10.07
C PRO A 222 -16.64 12.13 10.60
N PRO A 223 -15.92 12.83 11.51
CA PRO A 223 -14.77 12.26 12.20
C PRO A 223 -15.13 10.92 12.86
N TRP A 224 -14.14 10.01 12.94
CA TRP A 224 -14.29 8.66 13.52
C TRP A 224 -15.12 7.66 12.71
N THR A 225 -15.38 7.97 11.44
CA THR A 225 -15.89 7.00 10.47
C THR A 225 -14.84 5.89 10.26
N SER A 226 -15.25 4.63 10.32
CA SER A 226 -14.34 3.48 10.39
C SER A 226 -14.71 2.39 9.39
N HIS A 227 -13.70 1.67 8.91
CA HIS A 227 -13.87 0.48 8.07
C HIS A 227 -14.31 -0.74 8.90
N TYR A 228 -14.08 -0.73 10.21
CA TYR A 228 -14.45 -1.80 11.15
C TYR A 228 -15.83 -1.58 11.78
N LYS A 229 -16.61 -0.64 11.25
CA LYS A 229 -17.95 -0.30 11.74
C LYS A 229 -18.97 -0.58 10.63
N PRO A 230 -19.77 -1.65 10.71
CA PRO A 230 -20.78 -1.96 9.69
C PRO A 230 -21.82 -0.85 9.49
N SER A 231 -22.10 -0.04 10.52
CA SER A 231 -23.01 1.12 10.44
C SER A 231 -22.35 2.41 9.93
N SER A 232 -21.09 2.36 9.50
CA SER A 232 -20.35 3.49 8.94
C SER A 232 -21.00 4.03 7.67
N LEU A 233 -20.92 5.35 7.47
CA LEU A 233 -21.41 6.03 6.25
C LEU A 233 -20.58 5.68 5.00
N LEU A 234 -19.45 4.99 5.17
CA LEU A 234 -18.67 4.40 4.08
C LEU A 234 -19.46 3.32 3.32
N PHE A 235 -20.45 2.69 3.98
CA PHE A 235 -21.10 1.49 3.48
C PHE A 235 -22.58 1.69 3.24
N LYS A 236 -23.08 1.02 2.20
CA LYS A 236 -24.51 0.91 1.98
C LYS A 236 -25.13 -0.10 2.95
N PRO A 237 -26.44 -0.03 3.24
CA PRO A 237 -27.12 -1.00 4.09
C PRO A 237 -26.96 -2.46 3.62
N GLU A 238 -26.87 -2.67 2.31
CA GLU A 238 -26.67 -3.98 1.67
C GLU A 238 -25.28 -4.59 1.91
N ASP A 239 -24.25 -3.76 2.12
CA ASP A 239 -22.87 -4.23 2.32
C ASP A 239 -22.61 -4.69 3.78
N ARG A 240 -23.46 -4.28 4.73
CA ARG A 240 -23.24 -4.46 6.19
C ARG A 240 -22.97 -5.90 6.64
N PRO A 241 -23.71 -6.93 6.17
CA PRO A 241 -23.42 -8.32 6.56
C PRO A 241 -22.02 -8.76 6.15
N TYR A 242 -21.52 -8.27 5.02
CA TYR A 242 -20.17 -8.58 4.54
C TYR A 242 -19.07 -7.86 5.35
N ILE A 243 -19.37 -6.66 5.87
CA ILE A 243 -18.47 -5.97 6.79
C ILE A 243 -18.32 -6.79 8.08
N ILE A 244 -19.44 -7.26 8.65
CA ILE A 244 -19.42 -8.13 9.83
C ILE A 244 -18.59 -9.40 9.58
N LEU A 245 -18.72 -10.02 8.41
CA LEU A 245 -17.92 -11.17 8.03
C LEU A 245 -16.41 -10.85 7.99
N SER A 246 -16.03 -9.67 7.48
CA SER A 246 -14.62 -9.23 7.49
C SER A 246 -14.12 -9.00 8.91
N ASP A 247 -14.91 -8.33 9.75
CA ASP A 247 -14.56 -8.05 11.15
C ASP A 247 -14.41 -9.35 11.95
N ALA A 248 -15.27 -10.35 11.71
CA ALA A 248 -15.14 -11.67 12.30
C ALA A 248 -13.84 -12.38 11.85
N ALA A 249 -13.51 -12.32 10.56
CA ALA A 249 -12.26 -12.89 10.05
C ALA A 249 -11.02 -12.19 10.65
N MET A 250 -11.08 -10.87 10.81
CA MET A 250 -10.05 -10.09 11.49
C MET A 250 -9.89 -10.50 12.96
N ALA A 251 -10.99 -10.68 13.69
CA ALA A 251 -10.96 -11.16 15.07
C ALA A 251 -10.32 -12.55 15.17
N VAL A 252 -10.65 -13.46 14.24
CA VAL A 252 -10.01 -14.79 14.17
C VAL A 252 -8.51 -14.66 13.94
N MET A 253 -8.05 -13.81 13.02
CA MET A 253 -6.62 -13.62 12.78
C MET A 253 -5.90 -13.06 14.01
N ILE A 254 -6.50 -12.09 14.70
CA ILE A 254 -5.95 -11.55 15.95
C ILE A 254 -5.85 -12.65 17.02
N CYS A 255 -6.87 -13.51 17.15
CA CYS A 255 -6.81 -14.67 18.04
C CYS A 255 -5.68 -15.64 17.67
N LEU A 256 -5.48 -15.93 16.38
CA LEU A 256 -4.38 -16.79 15.90
C LEU A 256 -3.01 -16.20 16.24
N LEU A 257 -2.82 -14.89 16.01
CA LEU A 257 -1.60 -14.18 16.39
C LEU A 257 -1.40 -14.18 17.91
N SER A 258 -2.45 -13.99 18.68
CA SER A 258 -2.40 -14.00 20.15
C SER A 258 -2.04 -15.39 20.70
N PHE A 259 -2.61 -16.44 20.11
CA PHE A 259 -2.23 -17.82 20.41
C PHE A 259 -0.78 -18.12 20.03
N TRP A 260 -0.29 -17.60 18.91
CA TRP A 260 1.11 -17.74 18.52
C TRP A 260 2.07 -17.00 19.46
N ILE A 261 1.69 -15.80 19.93
CA ILE A 261 2.43 -15.07 20.96
C ILE A 261 2.50 -15.89 22.25
N HIS A 262 1.38 -16.46 22.69
CA HIS A 262 1.29 -17.26 23.91
C HIS A 262 2.12 -18.55 23.84
N SER A 263 2.12 -19.24 22.70
CA SER A 263 2.84 -20.49 22.50
C SER A 263 4.34 -20.32 22.24
N THR A 264 4.78 -19.14 21.77
CA THR A 264 6.19 -18.87 21.47
C THR A 264 6.73 -17.72 22.31
N SER A 265 6.62 -16.49 21.82
CA SER A 265 6.86 -15.25 22.56
C SER A 265 6.42 -14.04 21.73
N TRP A 266 6.18 -12.91 22.40
CA TRP A 266 5.95 -11.63 21.71
C TRP A 266 7.07 -11.28 20.74
N ASN A 267 8.33 -11.43 21.16
CA ASN A 267 9.49 -11.08 20.33
C ASN A 267 9.61 -11.96 19.07
N ASN A 268 9.11 -13.20 19.12
CA ASN A 268 9.08 -14.08 17.97
C ASN A 268 8.08 -13.58 16.91
N VAL A 269 6.82 -13.34 17.32
CA VAL A 269 5.77 -12.84 16.43
C VAL A 269 6.06 -11.43 15.95
N TRP A 270 6.64 -10.59 16.80
CA TRP A 270 7.07 -9.24 16.46
C TRP A 270 8.04 -9.25 15.26
N ARG A 271 9.14 -9.99 15.38
CA ARG A 271 10.18 -10.04 14.35
C ARG A 271 9.74 -10.78 13.09
N LEU A 272 8.94 -11.84 13.22
CA LEU A 272 8.56 -12.70 12.09
C LEU A 272 7.34 -12.19 11.31
N TYR A 273 6.40 -11.51 11.97
CA TYR A 273 5.14 -11.12 11.35
C TYR A 273 4.85 -9.62 11.47
N VAL A 274 4.93 -9.04 12.68
CA VAL A 274 4.50 -7.65 12.90
C VAL A 274 5.40 -6.65 12.18
N VAL A 275 6.73 -6.82 12.23
CA VAL A 275 7.66 -5.93 11.53
C VAL A 275 7.46 -5.99 10.01
N PRO A 276 7.45 -7.18 9.36
CA PRO A 276 7.12 -7.26 7.93
C PRO A 276 5.75 -6.67 7.57
N TRP A 277 4.75 -6.88 8.42
CA TRP A 277 3.41 -6.32 8.23
C TRP A 277 3.42 -4.79 8.34
N LEU A 278 4.09 -4.19 9.33
CA LEU A 278 4.17 -2.73 9.44
C LEU A 278 4.89 -2.11 8.24
N VAL A 279 5.93 -2.76 7.75
CA VAL A 279 6.76 -2.30 6.63
C VAL A 279 6.09 -2.58 5.27
N CYS A 280 5.06 -3.43 5.18
CA CYS A 280 4.37 -3.64 3.90
C CYS A 280 3.51 -2.44 3.46
N TRP A 281 3.16 -1.53 4.40
CA TRP A 281 2.27 -0.37 4.17
C TRP A 281 2.93 0.90 3.60
N SER A 282 4.21 1.12 3.89
CA SER A 282 5.21 0.91 2.87
C SER A 282 5.08 1.62 1.48
N ASP A 283 4.65 2.89 1.29
CA ASP A 283 4.60 3.59 -0.03
C ASP A 283 5.85 3.32 -0.91
N ASP A 284 5.61 3.10 -2.21
CA ASP A 284 6.57 2.68 -3.24
C ASP A 284 7.80 3.58 -3.37
N ARG A 285 7.70 4.86 -3.00
CA ARG A 285 8.83 5.81 -3.09
C ARG A 285 10.01 5.44 -2.18
N LEU A 286 9.73 4.83 -1.01
CA LEU A 286 10.74 4.37 -0.08
C LEU A 286 11.30 3.00 -0.47
N ARG A 287 10.53 2.19 -1.22
CA ARG A 287 11.03 0.95 -1.84
C ARG A 287 12.08 1.26 -2.90
N VAL A 288 11.89 2.33 -3.67
CA VAL A 288 12.87 2.83 -4.63
C VAL A 288 14.08 3.47 -3.93
N MET A 289 13.89 4.20 -2.82
CA MET A 289 15.03 4.74 -2.04
C MET A 289 15.85 3.65 -1.31
N LEU A 290 15.21 2.64 -0.74
CA LEU A 290 15.89 1.46 -0.18
C LEU A 290 16.50 0.60 -1.29
N MET A 291 15.86 0.50 -2.46
CA MET A 291 16.47 -0.07 -3.67
C MET A 291 17.68 0.74 -4.10
N LEU A 292 17.67 2.07 -4.10
CA LEU A 292 18.84 2.88 -4.45
C LEU A 292 20.00 2.69 -3.46
N LEU A 293 19.72 2.49 -2.17
CA LEU A 293 20.74 2.12 -1.18
C LEU A 293 21.35 0.72 -1.41
N VAL A 294 20.67 -0.18 -2.15
CA VAL A 294 21.15 -1.53 -2.50
C VAL A 294 21.65 -1.64 -3.96
N VAL A 295 21.11 -0.82 -4.87
CA VAL A 295 21.37 -0.77 -6.32
C VAL A 295 22.49 0.22 -6.64
N LEU A 296 22.81 1.19 -5.78
CA LEU A 296 24.08 1.92 -5.91
C LEU A 296 25.32 1.01 -5.70
N CYS A 297 25.12 -0.24 -5.29
CA CYS A 297 26.14 -1.30 -5.29
C CYS A 297 26.03 -2.29 -6.47
N SER A 298 25.05 -2.15 -7.38
CA SER A 298 24.81 -3.08 -8.48
C SER A 298 24.44 -2.32 -9.77
N GLY A 299 25.31 -2.37 -10.79
CA GLY A 299 25.12 -1.68 -12.07
C GLY A 299 23.83 -2.03 -12.85
N PRO A 300 23.58 -1.36 -13.98
CA PRO A 300 22.24 -1.22 -14.57
C PRO A 300 21.77 -2.51 -15.25
N ILE A 301 20.51 -2.90 -15.00
CA ILE A 301 19.82 -3.94 -15.77
C ILE A 301 18.65 -3.31 -16.53
N ILE A 302 18.68 -3.55 -17.85
CA ILE A 302 17.84 -3.02 -18.91
C ILE A 302 16.52 -3.81 -19.00
N GLY A 303 15.41 -3.10 -19.21
CA GLY A 303 14.33 -3.49 -20.13
C GLY A 303 13.11 -4.23 -19.57
N GLY A 304 11.92 -3.64 -19.76
CA GLY A 304 10.68 -4.40 -20.00
C GLY A 304 9.49 -4.15 -19.07
N SER A 305 8.64 -3.18 -19.47
CA SER A 305 7.17 -3.18 -19.27
C SER A 305 6.60 -3.39 -17.85
N ASN A 306 6.66 -2.32 -17.05
CA ASN A 306 5.89 -2.12 -15.82
C ASN A 306 4.45 -1.67 -16.17
N ILE A 307 3.48 -2.59 -16.18
CA ILE A 307 2.05 -2.22 -16.23
C ILE A 307 1.41 -2.35 -14.84
N ALA A 308 1.87 -3.31 -14.02
CA ALA A 308 1.40 -3.44 -12.62
C ALA A 308 1.93 -2.34 -11.69
N GLY A 309 3.04 -1.68 -12.03
CA GLY A 309 3.54 -0.52 -11.29
C GLY A 309 2.84 0.80 -11.64
N ILE A 310 2.10 0.86 -12.76
CA ILE A 310 1.41 2.08 -13.19
C ILE A 310 0.09 2.29 -12.43
N GLU A 311 -0.60 1.22 -12.03
CA GLU A 311 -1.81 1.34 -11.19
C GLU A 311 -1.46 1.79 -9.76
N ALA A 312 -0.32 1.35 -9.19
CA ALA A 312 0.15 1.84 -7.90
C ALA A 312 0.67 3.30 -7.96
N LEU A 313 1.16 3.75 -9.12
CA LEU A 313 1.56 5.15 -9.34
C LEU A 313 0.36 6.10 -9.39
N ALA A 314 -0.82 5.63 -9.80
CA ALA A 314 -2.06 6.42 -9.79
C ALA A 314 -2.61 6.62 -8.37
N ASP A 315 -2.35 5.68 -7.46
CA ASP A 315 -2.91 5.69 -6.10
C ASP A 315 -2.20 6.67 -5.13
N TYR A 316 -1.00 7.18 -5.46
CA TYR A 316 -0.19 8.02 -4.54
C TYR A 316 0.63 9.16 -5.19
N ALA A 317 0.28 9.60 -6.41
CA ALA A 317 0.88 10.78 -7.03
C ALA A 317 -0.06 12.00 -6.98
N PRO A 318 -0.02 12.85 -5.94
CA PRO A 318 -0.55 14.19 -6.06
C PRO A 318 0.45 15.00 -6.91
N GLY A 319 0.01 15.51 -8.07
CA GLY A 319 0.79 16.51 -8.82
C GLY A 319 1.01 16.25 -10.32
N LEU A 320 0.12 15.55 -11.02
CA LEU A 320 0.03 15.63 -12.49
C LEU A 320 -1.36 16.14 -12.89
N SER A 321 -1.66 17.37 -12.50
CA SER A 321 -2.75 18.17 -13.06
C SER A 321 -2.36 19.63 -13.03
#